data_AF-A0A838YJ75-F1
#
_entry.id   AF-A0A838YJ75-F1
#
_cell.length_a   1.000
_cell.length_b   1.000
_cell.length_c   1.000
_cell.angle_alpha   90.00
_cell.angle_beta   90.00
_cell.angle_gamma   90.00
#
_symmetry.space_group_name_H-M   'P 1'
#
loop_
_entity.id
_entity.type
_entity.pdbx_description
1 polymer ?
#
loop_
_entity_poly.entity_id
_entity_poly.type
_entity_poly.pdbx_seq_one_letter_code
_entity_poly.pdbx_strand_id
1 'polypeptide(L)'
;MEDPYHCKCFFIKNIQEFENIILDCGFKDEFQEDHGQVYGYVLRVEDKLQHHIKVMPNGNIESEMELPPAYPAAHLNQEHSYPAHQETEEVLRVAEIEYEIINPIPNTCLNRKIKKPDNPTHAVDLPLQEYF
;
A
#
# COMPACT_ATOMS: atom_id res chain seq x y z
N MET A 1 20.19 4.84 0.02
CA MET A 1 19.95 3.49 -0.52
C MET A 1 18.52 3.49 -1.03
N GLU A 2 18.26 3.06 -2.26
CA GLU A 2 16.89 3.03 -2.80
C GLU A 2 16.05 2.02 -2.03
N ASP A 3 14.83 2.39 -1.65
CA ASP A 3 13.88 1.50 -0.97
C ASP A 3 13.35 0.48 -1.99
N PRO A 4 13.59 -0.84 -1.79
CA PRO A 4 13.16 -1.85 -2.73
C PRO A 4 11.71 -2.29 -2.53
N TYR A 5 11.02 -1.82 -1.47
CA TYR A 5 9.69 -2.27 -1.09
C TYR A 5 8.65 -1.16 -1.19
N HIS A 6 9.01 0.08 -0.87
CA HIS A 6 8.07 1.20 -0.87
C HIS A 6 8.30 2.16 -2.04
N CYS A 7 7.20 2.62 -2.63
CA CYS A 7 7.17 3.77 -3.51
C CYS A 7 6.94 5.04 -2.69
N LYS A 8 7.81 6.04 -2.86
CA LYS A 8 7.72 7.36 -2.22
C LYS A 8 7.69 8.51 -3.25
N CYS A 9 7.15 8.22 -4.42
CA CYS A 9 7.25 9.11 -5.60
C CYS A 9 6.11 10.11 -5.70
N PHE A 10 5.10 10.06 -4.84
CA PHE A 10 3.90 10.87 -4.97
C PHE A 10 3.75 11.83 -3.81
N PHE A 11 3.27 13.02 -4.12
CA PHE A 11 2.96 14.08 -3.17
C PHE A 11 1.55 14.60 -3.43
N ILE A 12 0.79 14.82 -2.37
CA ILE A 12 -0.54 15.43 -2.41
C ILE A 12 -0.55 16.69 -1.54
N LYS A 13 -1.26 17.73 -2.01
CA LYS A 13 -1.38 19.00 -1.26
C LYS A 13 -2.48 18.96 -0.21
N ASN A 14 -3.59 18.28 -0.52
CA ASN A 14 -4.80 18.29 0.30
C ASN A 14 -5.05 16.90 0.91
N ILE A 15 -4.44 16.67 2.08
CA ILE A 15 -4.53 15.40 2.81
C ILE A 15 -5.98 15.07 3.21
N GLN A 16 -6.78 16.06 3.61
CA GLN A 16 -8.16 15.84 4.05
C GLN A 16 -9.08 15.43 2.89
N GLU A 17 -8.89 16.05 1.73
CA GLU A 17 -9.62 15.68 0.52
C GLU A 17 -9.24 14.28 0.06
N PHE A 18 -7.95 13.94 0.10
CA PHE A 18 -7.48 12.59 -0.18
C PHE A 18 -8.16 11.54 0.72
N GLU A 19 -8.22 11.77 2.03
CA GLU A 19 -8.87 10.85 2.98
C GLU A 19 -10.33 10.58 2.58
N ASN A 20 -11.11 11.64 2.33
CA ASN A 20 -12.52 11.49 1.98
C ASN A 20 -12.69 10.67 0.68
N ILE A 21 -11.90 11.00 -0.34
CA ILE A 21 -12.00 10.35 -1.65
C ILE A 21 -11.54 8.89 -1.59
N ILE A 22 -10.46 8.59 -0.85
CA ILE A 22 -9.90 7.25 -0.86
C ILE A 22 -10.79 6.25 -0.09
N LEU A 23 -11.43 6.71 0.98
CA LEU A 23 -12.45 5.93 1.70
C LEU A 23 -13.66 5.62 0.79
N ASP A 24 -14.09 6.58 -0.04
CA ASP A 24 -15.14 6.37 -1.03
C ASP A 24 -14.73 5.38 -2.14
N CYS A 25 -13.43 5.25 -2.40
CA CYS A 25 -12.87 4.23 -3.31
C CYS A 25 -12.83 2.82 -2.71
N GLY A 26 -13.30 2.65 -1.46
CA GLY A 26 -13.36 1.35 -0.77
C GLY A 26 -12.06 0.95 -0.06
N PHE A 27 -11.09 1.86 0.04
CA PHE A 27 -9.97 1.66 0.96
C PHE A 27 -10.49 1.64 2.40
N LYS A 28 -9.87 0.82 3.21
CA LYS A 28 -10.16 0.74 4.64
C LYS A 28 -9.02 1.36 5.41
N ASP A 29 -9.37 2.10 6.45
CA ASP A 29 -8.40 2.57 7.43
C ASP A 29 -7.84 1.35 8.18
N GLU A 30 -6.53 1.17 8.07
CA GLU A 30 -5.77 0.20 8.85
C GLU A 30 -4.73 1.01 9.64
N PHE A 31 -5.23 1.82 10.59
CA PHE A 31 -4.40 2.61 11.47
C PHE A 31 -3.59 1.71 12.42
N GLN A 32 -2.43 1.26 11.95
CA GLN A 32 -1.33 0.83 12.80
C GLN A 32 -0.26 1.91 12.72
N GLU A 33 -0.14 2.72 13.78
CA GLU A 33 0.86 3.78 13.88
C GLU A 33 2.26 3.15 13.87
N ASP A 34 2.92 3.18 12.72
CA ASP A 34 4.15 2.41 12.47
C ASP A 34 5.35 3.35 12.21
N HIS A 35 5.11 4.52 11.61
CA HIS A 35 6.17 5.43 11.15
C HIS A 35 5.81 6.94 11.19
N GLY A 36 4.84 7.36 12.00
CA GLY A 36 4.43 8.77 12.09
C GLY A 36 3.64 9.27 10.88
N GLN A 37 3.01 8.36 10.13
CA GLN A 37 2.01 8.66 9.11
C GLN A 37 0.76 9.29 9.74
N VAL A 38 0.05 10.14 8.98
CA VAL A 38 -1.27 10.63 9.38
C VAL A 38 -2.32 9.56 9.13
N TYR A 39 -2.17 8.78 8.06
CA TYR A 39 -3.10 7.72 7.68
C TYR A 39 -2.39 6.50 7.08
N GLY A 40 -2.97 5.32 7.29
CA GLY A 40 -2.62 4.07 6.60
C GLY A 40 -3.88 3.44 6.02
N TYR A 41 -3.96 3.33 4.71
CA TYR A 41 -5.11 2.82 3.98
C TYR A 41 -4.77 1.57 3.22
N VAL A 42 -5.67 0.60 3.22
CA VAL A 42 -5.51 -0.65 2.47
C VAL A 42 -6.67 -0.92 1.53
N LEU A 43 -6.35 -1.33 0.31
CA LEU A 43 -7.30 -1.86 -0.65
C LEU A 43 -6.89 -3.26 -1.09
N ARG A 44 -7.79 -4.24 -0.92
CA ARG A 44 -7.55 -5.60 -1.40
C ARG A 44 -7.69 -5.64 -2.92
N VAL A 45 -6.61 -5.97 -3.62
CA VAL A 45 -6.57 -6.01 -5.10
C VAL A 45 -6.79 -7.44 -5.62
N GLU A 46 -6.23 -8.44 -4.95
CA GLU A 46 -6.40 -9.87 -5.26
C GLU A 46 -6.50 -10.70 -3.97
N ASP A 47 -6.74 -12.01 -4.08
CA ASP A 47 -6.81 -12.93 -2.93
C ASP A 47 -5.57 -12.83 -2.03
N LYS A 48 -4.40 -12.56 -2.63
CA LYS A 48 -3.11 -12.58 -1.97
C LYS A 48 -2.44 -11.21 -1.86
N LEU A 49 -3.01 -10.14 -2.40
CA LEU A 49 -2.34 -8.83 -2.43
C LEU A 49 -3.27 -7.71 -1.99
N GLN A 50 -2.73 -6.83 -1.16
CA GLN A 50 -3.33 -5.56 -0.82
C GLN A 50 -2.40 -4.42 -1.23
N HIS A 51 -3.00 -3.31 -1.64
CA HIS A 51 -2.31 -2.05 -1.85
C HIS A 51 -2.38 -1.26 -0.55
N HIS A 52 -1.24 -1.01 0.04
CA HIS A 52 -1.10 -0.21 1.26
C HIS A 52 -0.60 1.18 0.87
N ILE A 53 -1.35 2.20 1.26
CA ILE A 53 -1.01 3.62 1.05
C ILE A 53 -0.92 4.31 2.42
N LYS A 54 0.26 4.81 2.75
CA LYS A 54 0.55 5.64 3.92
C LYS A 54 0.69 7.09 3.47
N VAL A 55 -0.01 8.00 4.15
CA VAL A 55 0.11 9.45 3.90
C VAL A 55 0.86 10.09 5.05
N MET A 56 1.98 10.73 4.74
CA MET A 56 2.82 11.42 5.72
C MET A 56 2.26 12.82 6.03
N PRO A 57 2.59 13.41 7.19
CA PRO A 57 2.08 14.74 7.57
C PRO A 57 2.42 15.87 6.61
N ASN A 58 3.48 15.70 5.81
CA ASN A 58 3.88 16.66 4.81
C ASN A 58 3.18 16.45 3.45
N GLY A 59 2.32 15.46 3.29
CA GLY A 59 1.64 15.15 2.03
C GLY A 59 2.41 14.16 1.14
N ASN A 60 3.58 13.68 1.54
CA ASN A 60 4.24 12.58 0.84
C ASN A 60 3.43 11.29 1.01
N ILE A 61 3.34 10.51 -0.07
CA ILE A 61 2.75 9.18 -0.05
C ILE A 61 3.87 8.16 -0.02
N GLU A 62 3.75 7.20 0.89
CA GLU A 62 4.54 5.97 0.94
C GLU A 62 3.61 4.79 0.66
N SER A 63 3.91 3.97 -0.34
CA SER A 63 2.99 2.92 -0.78
C SER A 63 3.70 1.63 -1.17
N GLU A 64 3.05 0.51 -0.89
CA GLU A 64 3.54 -0.82 -1.24
C GLU A 64 2.38 -1.74 -1.63
N MET A 65 2.71 -2.76 -2.42
CA MET A 65 1.86 -3.92 -2.61
C MET A 65 2.40 -5.00 -1.70
N GLU A 66 1.57 -5.49 -0.79
CA GLU A 66 1.98 -6.47 0.23
C GLU A 66 0.93 -7.59 0.36
N LEU A 67 1.27 -8.63 1.11
CA LEU A 67 0.33 -9.69 1.44
C LEU A 67 -0.63 -9.20 2.53
N PRO A 68 -1.93 -9.58 2.48
CA PRO A 68 -2.87 -9.15 3.49
C PRO A 68 -2.60 -9.81 4.85
N PRO A 69 -3.09 -9.23 5.97
CA PRO A 69 -2.89 -9.74 7.33
C PRO A 69 -3.29 -11.21 7.54
N ALA A 70 -4.16 -11.76 6.68
CA ALA A 70 -4.52 -13.18 6.66
C ALA A 70 -3.33 -14.12 6.41
N TYR A 71 -2.19 -13.59 5.93
CA TYR A 71 -0.93 -14.31 5.75
C TYR A 71 0.17 -13.74 6.68
N PRO A 72 0.03 -13.81 8.01
CA PRO A 72 0.82 -13.01 8.95
C PRO A 72 2.33 -13.26 8.85
N ALA A 73 2.77 -14.51 8.64
CA ALA A 73 4.19 -14.83 8.48
C ALA A 73 4.82 -14.18 7.24
N ALA A 74 4.02 -13.99 6.20
CA ALA A 74 4.47 -13.46 4.93
C ALA A 74 4.20 -11.95 4.82
N HIS A 75 3.18 -11.43 5.53
CA HIS A 75 2.91 -10.01 5.75
C HIS A 75 4.03 -9.35 6.58
N LEU A 76 4.52 -10.02 7.63
CA LEU A 76 5.68 -9.56 8.40
C LEU A 76 7.02 -9.69 7.64
N ASN A 77 7.01 -10.29 6.45
CA ASN A 77 8.19 -10.45 5.61
C ASN A 77 8.10 -9.55 4.37
N GLN A 78 8.76 -8.40 4.43
CA GLN A 78 8.86 -7.45 3.32
C GLN A 78 9.45 -8.05 2.03
N GLU A 79 10.06 -9.25 2.07
CA GLU A 79 10.51 -9.95 0.86
C GLU A 79 9.38 -10.16 -0.17
N HIS A 80 8.13 -10.24 0.28
CA HIS A 80 6.96 -10.39 -0.60
C HIS A 80 6.29 -9.07 -0.97
N SER A 81 6.74 -7.95 -0.39
CA SER A 81 6.28 -6.61 -0.73
C SER A 81 7.03 -6.05 -1.94
N TYR A 82 6.41 -5.12 -2.66
CA TYR A 82 7.06 -4.38 -3.73
C TYR A 82 6.50 -2.97 -3.92
N PRO A 83 7.27 -2.04 -4.55
CA PRO A 83 6.86 -0.65 -4.67
C PRO A 83 5.62 -0.51 -5.56
N ALA A 84 4.58 0.13 -5.03
CA ALA A 84 3.27 0.28 -5.67
C ALA A 84 3.18 1.53 -6.56
N HIS A 85 4.19 1.80 -7.39
CA HIS A 85 4.25 3.07 -8.13
C HIS A 85 3.08 3.22 -9.13
N GLN A 86 2.89 2.22 -9.98
CA GLN A 86 1.84 2.26 -11.01
C GLN A 86 0.44 2.15 -10.39
N GLU A 87 0.33 1.32 -9.35
CA GLU A 87 -0.92 1.11 -8.62
C GLU A 87 -1.36 2.39 -7.91
N THR A 88 -0.43 3.11 -7.28
CA THR A 88 -0.70 4.41 -6.65
C THR A 88 -1.03 5.49 -7.68
N GLU A 89 -0.30 5.55 -8.79
CA GLU A 89 -0.62 6.48 -9.88
C GLU A 89 -2.05 6.26 -10.41
N GLU A 90 -2.43 5.00 -10.62
CA GLU A 90 -3.75 4.65 -11.13
C GLU A 90 -4.85 5.01 -10.13
N VAL A 91 -4.66 4.74 -8.84
CA VAL A 91 -5.61 5.13 -7.79
C VAL A 91 -5.82 6.64 -7.79
N LEU A 92 -4.73 7.42 -7.74
CA LEU A 92 -4.80 8.87 -7.71
C LEU A 92 -5.48 9.43 -8.98
N ARG A 93 -5.16 8.86 -10.14
CA ARG A 93 -5.72 9.25 -11.43
C ARG A 93 -7.21 8.94 -11.56
N VAL A 94 -7.64 7.73 -11.20
CA VAL A 94 -9.04 7.28 -11.29
C VAL A 94 -9.92 8.00 -10.27
N ALA A 95 -9.38 8.25 -9.08
CA ALA A 95 -10.06 8.99 -8.02
C ALA A 95 -10.03 10.52 -8.23
N GLU A 96 -9.43 11.00 -9.33
CA GLU A 96 -9.27 12.42 -9.66
C GLU A 96 -8.60 13.26 -8.57
N ILE A 97 -7.70 12.64 -7.79
CA ILE A 97 -6.92 13.30 -6.75
C ILE A 97 -5.78 14.09 -7.42
N GLU A 98 -5.61 15.37 -7.10
CA GLU A 98 -4.45 16.14 -7.58
C GLU A 98 -3.16 15.69 -6.86
N TYR A 99 -2.13 15.33 -7.65
CA TYR A 99 -0.83 14.90 -7.14
C TYR A 99 0.34 15.42 -7.96
N GLU A 100 1.53 15.43 -7.34
CA GLU A 100 2.80 15.70 -7.98
C GLU A 100 3.71 14.46 -7.93
N ILE A 101 4.46 14.21 -9.01
CA ILE A 101 5.47 13.14 -9.06
C ILE A 101 6.84 13.71 -8.67
N ILE A 102 7.40 13.18 -7.60
CA ILE A 102 8.75 13.49 -7.10
C ILE A 102 9.76 12.81 -8.03
N ASN A 103 10.49 13.62 -8.80
CA ASN A 103 11.53 13.17 -9.71
C ASN A 103 12.93 13.23 -9.08
N PRO A 104 13.87 12.34 -9.46
CA PRO A 104 13.69 11.24 -10.41
C PRO A 104 12.98 10.04 -9.78
N ILE A 105 12.19 9.30 -10.58
CA ILE A 105 11.58 8.04 -10.15
C ILE A 105 12.68 6.99 -9.96
N PRO A 106 12.82 6.35 -8.78
CA PRO A 106 13.84 5.34 -8.53
C PRO A 106 13.70 4.11 -9.43
N ASN A 107 14.81 3.45 -9.72
CA ASN A 107 14.79 2.23 -10.52
C ASN A 107 14.01 1.09 -9.84
N THR A 108 13.94 1.07 -8.51
CA THR A 108 13.13 0.09 -7.76
C THR A 108 11.62 0.24 -8.05
N CYS A 109 11.15 1.45 -8.33
CA CYS A 109 9.77 1.71 -8.74
C CYS A 109 9.54 1.33 -10.22
N LEU A 110 10.48 1.68 -11.11
CA LEU A 110 10.37 1.41 -12.55
C LEU A 110 10.54 -0.09 -12.88
N ASN A 111 11.46 -0.77 -12.19
CA ASN A 111 11.85 -2.16 -12.42
C ASN A 111 11.56 -3.00 -11.17
N ARG A 112 10.34 -2.91 -10.65
CA ARG A 112 9.92 -3.62 -9.44
C ARG A 112 10.09 -5.13 -9.58
N LYS A 113 10.59 -5.76 -8.51
CA LYS A 113 10.74 -7.22 -8.42
C LYS A 113 9.59 -7.79 -7.60
N ILE A 114 8.65 -8.45 -8.28
CA ILE A 114 7.52 -9.09 -7.63
C ILE A 114 7.93 -10.49 -7.20
N LYS A 115 8.02 -10.72 -5.88
CA LYS A 115 8.28 -12.04 -5.30
C LYS A 115 6.99 -12.62 -4.72
N LYS A 116 6.27 -13.39 -5.54
CA LYS A 116 5.07 -14.09 -5.06
C LYS A 116 5.47 -15.19 -4.06
N PRO A 117 4.74 -15.37 -2.95
CA PRO A 117 5.01 -16.48 -2.04
C PRO A 117 4.75 -17.82 -2.74
N ASP A 118 5.72 -18.75 -2.64
CA ASP A 118 5.68 -20.07 -3.29
C ASP A 118 4.50 -20.93 -2.84
N ASN A 119 3.91 -20.64 -1.67
CA ASN A 119 2.77 -21.35 -1.13
C ASN A 119 1.96 -20.45 -0.16
N PRO A 120 0.62 -20.36 -0.28
CA PRO A 120 -0.22 -19.67 0.70
C PRO A 120 -0.37 -20.43 2.04
N THR A 121 0.27 -21.58 2.22
CA THR A 121 0.10 -22.51 3.36
C THR A 121 0.73 -22.06 4.68
N HIS A 122 0.94 -20.77 4.90
CA HIS A 122 1.11 -20.20 6.24
C HIS A 122 -0.15 -19.47 6.72
N ALA A 123 -1.29 -19.67 6.06
CA ALA A 123 -2.52 -19.85 6.82
C ALA A 123 -2.26 -21.02 7.77
N VAL A 124 -1.84 -20.72 9.00
CA VAL A 124 -2.32 -21.54 10.11
C VAL A 124 -3.82 -21.64 9.85
N ASP A 125 -4.39 -22.84 9.84
CA ASP A 125 -5.84 -23.04 9.83
C ASP A 125 -6.42 -22.29 11.04
N LEU A 126 -6.57 -20.97 10.92
CA LEU A 126 -7.32 -20.16 11.83
C LEU A 126 -8.76 -20.48 11.44
N PRO A 127 -9.53 -21.14 12.31
CA PRO A 127 -10.92 -21.40 12.01
C PRO A 127 -11.54 -20.08 11.61
N LEU A 128 -12.24 -20.09 10.46
CA LEU A 128 -13.11 -19.00 10.03
C LEU A 128 -14.00 -18.62 11.22
N GLN A 129 -13.60 -17.59 11.97
CA GLN A 129 -14.53 -16.92 12.86
C GLN A 129 -15.40 -16.07 11.96
N GLU A 130 -16.57 -16.63 11.69
CA GLU A 130 -17.72 -15.89 11.17
C GLU A 130 -17.96 -14.69 12.10
N TYR A 131 -17.64 -13.49 11.64
CA TYR A 131 -18.12 -12.28 12.28
C TYR A 131 -19.56 -12.05 11.81
N PHE A 132 -20.48 -12.31 12.73
CA PHE A 132 -21.89 -11.91 12.66
C PHE A 132 -22.06 -10.40 12.82
#